data_AF-A0A257MTR8-F1
#
_entry.id   AF-A0A257MTR8-F1
#
_cell.length_a   1.000
_cell.length_b   1.000
_cell.length_c   1.000
_cell.angle_alpha   90.00
_cell.angle_beta   90.00
_cell.angle_gamma   90.00
#
_symmetry.space_group_name_H-M   'P 1'
#
loop_
_entity.id
_entity.type
_entity.pdbx_description
1 polymer ?
#
loop_
_entity_poly.entity_id
_entity_poly.type
_entity_poly.pdbx_seq_one_letter_code
_entity_poly.pdbx_strand_id
1 'polypeptide(L)' 'MMLVNGKYQTHIEVTDRGFQYGDGLFETITVHDGKAVFLIQHLDRLTTA' A
#
# COMPACT_ATOMS: atom_id res chain seq x y z
N MET A 1 -4.55 -6.95 -10.79
CA MET A 1 -3.27 -7.54 -10.35
C MET A 1 -2.68 -6.59 -9.31
N MET A 2 -2.23 -7.11 -8.17
CA MET A 2 -1.64 -6.33 -7.08
C MET A 2 -0.17 -6.74 -6.94
N LEU A 3 0.69 -5.84 -6.45
CA LEU A 3 2.07 -6.16 -6.11
C LEU A 3 2.14 -6.38 -4.59
N VAL A 4 2.30 -7.63 -4.15
CA VAL A 4 2.40 -8.00 -2.73
C VAL A 4 3.80 -8.56 -2.49
N ASN A 5 4.55 -7.95 -1.57
CA ASN A 5 5.93 -8.31 -1.26
C ASN A 5 6.83 -8.43 -2.52
N GLY A 6 6.65 -7.49 -3.46
CA GLY A 6 7.43 -7.43 -4.71
C GLY A 6 7.00 -8.41 -5.81
N LYS A 7 5.91 -9.18 -5.63
CA LYS A 7 5.42 -10.14 -6.61
C LYS A 7 3.99 -9.83 -7.05
N TYR A 8 3.70 -10.03 -8.34
CA TYR A 8 2.34 -9.90 -8.87
C TYR A 8 1.46 -11.02 -8.33
N GLN A 9 0.34 -10.65 -7.73
CA GLN A 9 -0.63 -11.56 -7.14
C GLN A 9 -2.06 -11.09 -7.42
N THR A 10 -3.00 -12.01 -7.29
CA THR A 10 -4.45 -11.77 -7.41
C THR A 10 -5.19 -12.05 -6.10
N HIS A 11 -4.49 -12.50 -5.07
CA HIS A 11 -5.01 -12.85 -3.75
C HIS A 11 -4.03 -12.40 -2.66
N ILE A 12 -4.50 -12.47 -1.41
CA ILE A 12 -3.70 -12.42 -0.19
C ILE A 12 -4.07 -13.65 0.64
N GLU A 13 -3.20 -14.08 1.55
CA GLU A 13 -3.52 -15.16 2.47
C GLU A 13 -4.68 -14.78 3.39
N VAL A 14 -5.61 -15.71 3.62
CA VAL A 14 -6.75 -15.46 4.52
C VAL A 14 -6.29 -15.16 5.95
N THR A 15 -5.12 -15.68 6.35
CA THR A 15 -4.53 -15.48 7.68
C THR A 15 -3.81 -14.13 7.84
N ASP A 16 -3.73 -13.31 6.79
CA ASP A 16 -3.15 -11.97 6.86
C ASP A 16 -3.91 -11.09 7.87
N ARG A 17 -3.18 -10.42 8.76
CA ARG A 17 -3.78 -9.62 9.84
C ARG A 17 -4.49 -8.37 9.32
N GLY A 18 -4.03 -7.81 8.19
CA GLY A 18 -4.70 -6.74 7.48
C GLY A 18 -6.06 -7.19 6.96
N PHE A 19 -6.17 -8.42 6.48
CA PHE A 19 -7.45 -9.00 6.06
C PHE A 19 -8.35 -9.37 7.26
N GLN A 20 -7.80 -10.04 8.28
CA GLN A 20 -8.57 -10.53 9.42
C GLN A 20 -9.10 -9.41 10.32
N TYR A 21 -8.29 -8.39 10.57
CA TYR A 21 -8.53 -7.40 11.62
C TYR A 21 -8.45 -5.95 11.13
N GLY A 22 -8.09 -5.72 9.88
CA GLY A 22 -7.73 -4.37 9.42
C GLY A 22 -6.45 -3.85 10.10
N ASP A 23 -5.58 -4.75 10.56
CA ASP A 23 -4.34 -4.39 11.26
C ASP A 23 -3.27 -3.92 10.27
N GLY A 24 -3.30 -2.63 9.95
CA GLY A 24 -2.37 -1.99 9.04
C GLY A 24 -2.75 -0.55 8.72
N LEU A 25 -1.95 0.06 7.86
CA LEU A 25 -2.09 1.44 7.41
C LEU A 25 -2.01 1.47 5.87
N PHE A 26 -2.63 2.46 5.24
CA PHE A 26 -2.57 2.61 3.78
C PHE A 26 -2.62 4.07 3.33
N GLU A 27 -2.20 4.28 2.09
CA GLU A 27 -2.23 5.56 1.40
C GLU A 27 -2.94 5.44 0.06
N THR A 28 -3.60 6.53 -0.35
CA THR A 28 -4.03 6.71 -1.74
C THR A 28 -3.26 7.90 -2.31
N ILE A 29 -2.51 7.66 -3.39
CA ILE A 29 -1.60 8.64 -3.98
C ILE A 29 -2.10 9.05 -5.37
N THR A 30 -2.25 10.35 -5.61
CA THR A 30 -2.57 10.87 -6.93
C THR A 30 -1.39 10.66 -7.88
N VAL A 31 -1.67 10.12 -9.08
CA VAL A 31 -0.69 10.01 -10.16
C VAL A 31 -1.07 10.97 -11.29
N HIS A 32 -0.15 11.86 -11.65
CA HIS A 32 -0.30 12.81 -12.74
C HIS A 32 0.89 12.69 -13.69
N ASP A 33 0.65 12.50 -14.99
CA ASP A 33 1.69 12.27 -16.01
C ASP A 33 2.71 11.18 -15.64
N GLY A 34 2.22 10.06 -15.09
CA GLY A 34 3.06 8.94 -14.66
C GLY A 34 3.93 9.21 -13.42
N LYS A 35 3.73 10.35 -12.73
CA LYS A 35 4.44 10.69 -11.50
C LYS A 35 3.49 10.67 -10.31
N ALA A 36 3.93 10.03 -9.23
CA ALA A 36 3.26 10.08 -7.94
C ALA A 36 3.43 11.48 -7.33
N VAL A 37 2.33 12.19 -7.13
CA VAL A 37 2.31 13.53 -6.54
C VAL A 37 2.57 13.40 -5.03
N PHE A 38 3.50 14.20 -4.49
CA PHE A 38 3.90 14.18 -3.07
C PHE A 38 4.35 12.81 -2.53
N LEU A 39 5.04 12.01 -3.35
CA LEU A 39 5.46 10.66 -2.97
C LEU A 39 6.20 10.59 -1.63
N ILE A 40 7.14 11.52 -1.39
CA ILE A 40 7.93 11.54 -0.15
C ILE A 40 7.02 11.75 1.07
N GLN A 41 6.09 12.70 1.01
CA GLN A 41 5.16 12.97 2.11
C GLN A 41 4.23 11.80 2.41
N HIS A 42 3.80 11.04 1.38
CA HIS A 42 3.02 9.82 1.59
C HIS A 42 3.86 8.71 2.24
N LEU A 43 5.13 8.55 1.84
CA LEU A 43 6.04 7.58 2.45
C LEU A 43 6.38 7.94 3.90
N ASP A 44 6.62 9.22 4.18
CA ASP A 44 6.87 9.71 5.55
C ASP A 44 5.70 9.34 6.45
N ARG A 45 4.46 9.64 6.03
CA ARG A 45 3.26 9.31 6.80
C ARG A 45 3.06 7.82 7.07
N LEU A 46 3.43 6.95 6.12
CA LEU A 46 3.38 5.49 6.31
C LEU A 46 4.42 4.97 7.29
N THR A 47 5.56 5.66 7.44
CA THR A 47 6.68 5.20 8.28
C THR A 47 6.66 5.79 9.69
N THR A 48 5.92 6.88 9.91
CA THR A 48 5.85 7.58 11.20
C THR A 48 4.53 7.39 11.95
N ALA A 49 3.61 6.58 11.43
CA ALA A 49 2.31 6.30 12.04
C ALA A 49 2.40 5.27 13.19
#